data_AF-A0A2A9MMN3-F1
#
_entry.id   AF-A0A2A9MMN3-F1
#
_cell.length_a   1.000
_cell.length_b   1.000
_cell.length_c   1.000
_cell.angle_alpha   90.00
_cell.angle_beta   90.00
_cell.angle_gamma   90.00
#
_symmetry.space_group_name_H-M   'P 1'
#
loop_
_entity.id
_entity.type
_entity.pdbx_description
1 polymer ?
#
loop_
_entity_poly.entity_id
_entity_poly.type
_entity_poly.pdbx_seq_one_letter_code
_entity_poly.pdbx_strand_id
1 'polypeptide(L)'
;MSQQKSVFQLLCGFNILYATDGLQGSSVCPAETKNLAECKAAGADTTGTPKPVEIEALLSGTSLEIVWEKQKVDENISRTLTIPQQFFPDVDEEFVVGCLNSGANTAACQVTLTLAAKATFVEGKKVFCAHGESSNPTVQSMTVSEVDNNFTLVCGDKGQIVQTDYEESYCSPSEGKEAVTKFGGDYKTILPSYEQAWWSGDDGKSFTLTVPKEKVPRGEATFMIQCQKKSKKAEAKEITSENRKLSACSVHVTIQGTGPPSSSFASLSVYSAGHRLVLWVNGLLATVQDLSSLA
;
A
#
# COMPACT_ATOMS: atom_id res chain seq x y z
N MET A 1 -9.01 0.51 -14.24
CA MET A 1 -8.99 1.94 -13.92
C MET A 1 -8.06 2.15 -12.73
N SER A 2 -7.41 3.32 -12.65
CA SER A 2 -6.51 3.69 -11.53
C SER A 2 -6.51 5.21 -11.34
N GLN A 3 -5.87 5.73 -10.29
CA GLN A 3 -5.76 7.18 -10.06
C GLN A 3 -5.16 7.95 -11.26
N GLN A 4 -4.26 7.31 -12.03
CA GLN A 4 -3.65 7.91 -13.23
C GLN A 4 -4.50 7.70 -14.50
N LYS A 5 -5.43 6.73 -14.50
CA LYS A 5 -6.32 6.38 -15.61
C LYS A 5 -7.73 6.17 -15.07
N SER A 6 -8.38 7.28 -14.74
CA SER A 6 -9.62 7.32 -13.95
C SER A 6 -10.91 7.30 -14.76
N VAL A 7 -10.81 7.36 -16.09
CA VAL A 7 -11.95 7.37 -17.01
C VAL A 7 -12.02 6.04 -17.74
N PHE A 8 -13.21 5.46 -17.77
CA PHE A 8 -13.55 4.30 -18.60
C PHE A 8 -14.71 4.65 -19.51
N GLN A 9 -14.61 4.28 -20.79
CA GLN A 9 -15.65 4.50 -21.78
C GLN A 9 -16.02 3.15 -22.40
N LEU A 10 -17.32 2.84 -22.39
CA LEU A 10 -17.90 1.67 -23.06
C LEU A 10 -18.79 2.14 -24.21
N LEU A 11 -18.57 1.55 -25.38
CA LEU A 11 -19.40 1.74 -26.55
C LEU A 11 -20.02 0.40 -26.95
N CYS A 12 -21.34 0.29 -26.85
CA CYS A 12 -22.08 -0.81 -27.47
C CYS A 12 -22.51 -0.41 -28.89
N GLY A 13 -22.42 -1.34 -29.82
CA GLY A 13 -22.80 -1.12 -31.22
C GLY A 13 -24.29 -0.85 -31.41
N PHE A 14 -24.67 -0.55 -32.65
CA PHE A 14 -26.06 -0.28 -33.00
C PHE A 14 -27.01 -1.45 -32.65
N ASN A 15 -28.18 -1.15 -32.08
CA ASN A 15 -29.16 -2.13 -31.58
C ASN A 15 -28.69 -3.07 -30.46
N ILE A 16 -27.58 -2.76 -29.79
CA ILE A 16 -27.07 -3.51 -28.63
C ILE A 16 -27.35 -2.71 -27.35
N LEU A 17 -27.74 -3.40 -26.26
CA LEU A 17 -28.13 -2.78 -25.00
C LEU A 17 -26.94 -2.76 -24.01
N TYR A 18 -26.81 -1.70 -23.22
CA TYR A 18 -25.83 -1.65 -22.13
C TYR A 18 -26.32 -2.45 -20.92
N ALA A 19 -25.41 -3.12 -20.23
CA ALA A 19 -25.70 -3.83 -18.99
C ALA A 19 -24.77 -3.41 -17.84
N THR A 20 -25.29 -3.33 -16.60
CA THR A 20 -26.70 -3.57 -16.22
C THR A 20 -27.62 -2.38 -16.51
N ASP A 21 -28.90 -2.63 -16.78
CA ASP A 21 -29.97 -1.61 -16.82
C ASP A 21 -29.68 -0.37 -17.70
N GLY A 22 -29.01 -0.58 -18.83
CA GLY A 22 -28.64 0.50 -19.74
C GLY A 22 -27.48 1.39 -19.25
N LEU A 23 -26.81 1.01 -18.15
CA LEU A 23 -25.86 1.82 -17.39
C LEU A 23 -26.44 3.21 -17.11
N GLN A 24 -27.59 3.22 -16.44
CA GLN A 24 -28.26 4.41 -15.93
C GLN A 24 -28.01 4.49 -14.43
N GLY A 25 -27.50 5.62 -13.93
CA GLY A 25 -27.09 5.75 -12.53
C GLY A 25 -25.69 5.20 -12.28
N SER A 26 -25.51 4.48 -11.18
CA SER A 26 -24.22 4.06 -10.59
C SER A 26 -24.04 2.54 -10.50
N SER A 27 -25.05 1.75 -10.92
CA SER A 27 -25.05 0.31 -10.72
C SER A 27 -24.11 -0.43 -11.68
N VAL A 28 -23.43 -1.45 -11.15
CA VAL A 28 -22.52 -2.35 -11.86
C VAL A 28 -22.74 -3.80 -11.41
N CYS A 29 -22.29 -4.77 -12.20
CA CYS A 29 -22.39 -6.17 -11.82
C CYS A 29 -21.22 -6.60 -10.92
N PRO A 30 -21.44 -7.47 -9.93
CA PRO A 30 -20.36 -8.02 -9.10
C PRO A 30 -19.27 -8.71 -9.93
N ALA A 31 -18.04 -8.73 -9.43
CA ALA A 31 -16.87 -9.33 -10.12
C ALA A 31 -17.09 -10.79 -10.53
N GLU A 32 -17.81 -11.55 -9.72
CA GLU A 32 -18.13 -12.97 -9.92
C GLU A 32 -19.20 -13.23 -10.99
N THR A 33 -19.74 -12.19 -11.63
CA THR A 33 -20.78 -12.30 -12.66
C THR A 33 -20.26 -13.08 -13.86
N LYS A 34 -20.73 -14.33 -13.99
CA LYS A 34 -20.40 -15.20 -15.13
C LYS A 34 -21.28 -14.94 -16.34
N ASN A 35 -22.54 -14.56 -16.10
CA ASN A 35 -23.50 -14.27 -17.14
C ASN A 35 -24.04 -12.85 -16.95
N LEU A 36 -23.56 -11.92 -17.78
CA LEU A 36 -23.99 -10.52 -17.74
C LEU A 36 -25.51 -10.34 -17.89
N ALA A 37 -26.19 -11.23 -18.62
CA ALA A 37 -27.65 -11.12 -18.84
C ALA A 37 -28.48 -11.43 -17.58
N GLU A 38 -27.88 -12.07 -16.57
CA GLU A 38 -28.52 -12.42 -15.29
C GLU A 38 -28.34 -11.34 -14.23
N CYS A 39 -27.41 -10.42 -14.41
CA CYS A 39 -27.19 -9.29 -13.52
C CYS A 39 -28.19 -8.16 -13.84
N LYS A 40 -29.31 -8.13 -13.12
CA LYS A 40 -30.42 -7.18 -13.28
C LYS A 40 -31.04 -6.83 -11.92
N ALA A 41 -31.66 -5.65 -11.81
CA ALA A 41 -32.34 -5.22 -10.59
C ALA A 41 -33.50 -6.17 -10.17
N ALA A 42 -33.86 -6.17 -8.88
CA ALA A 42 -34.87 -7.07 -8.32
C ALA A 42 -36.26 -6.86 -8.95
N GLY A 43 -36.86 -7.95 -9.44
CA GLY A 43 -38.11 -7.97 -10.21
C GLY A 43 -38.16 -9.10 -11.25
N ALA A 44 -37.00 -9.68 -11.58
CA ALA A 44 -36.88 -10.95 -12.28
C ALA A 44 -36.69 -12.09 -11.27
N ASP A 45 -37.55 -13.11 -11.37
CA ASP A 45 -37.70 -14.24 -10.46
C ASP A 45 -36.44 -15.13 -10.43
N THR A 46 -35.39 -14.71 -9.72
CA THR A 46 -34.09 -15.39 -9.75
C THR A 46 -33.43 -15.45 -8.37
N THR A 47 -33.69 -16.57 -7.68
CA THR A 47 -32.90 -17.01 -6.53
C THR A 47 -31.52 -17.47 -7.03
N GLY A 48 -30.44 -16.83 -6.58
CA GLY A 48 -29.07 -17.26 -6.87
C GLY A 48 -28.32 -16.54 -8.01
N THR A 49 -28.90 -15.52 -8.62
CA THR A 49 -28.21 -14.66 -9.61
C THR A 49 -27.47 -13.49 -8.92
N PRO A 50 -26.33 -13.04 -9.49
CA PRO A 50 -25.59 -11.90 -8.96
C PRO A 50 -26.39 -10.62 -9.19
N LYS A 51 -26.76 -9.92 -8.11
CA LYS A 51 -27.51 -8.67 -8.17
C LYS A 51 -26.57 -7.50 -8.45
N PRO A 52 -27.00 -6.50 -9.23
CA PRO A 52 -26.27 -5.24 -9.35
C PRO A 52 -25.96 -4.62 -7.98
N VAL A 53 -24.79 -4.00 -7.89
CA VAL A 53 -24.34 -3.23 -6.73
C VAL A 53 -24.02 -1.82 -7.17
N GLU A 54 -24.16 -0.87 -6.26
CA GLU A 54 -23.73 0.51 -6.49
C GLU A 54 -22.20 0.58 -6.51
N ILE A 55 -21.65 1.29 -7.49
CA ILE A 55 -20.19 1.39 -7.65
C ILE A 55 -19.51 2.00 -6.41
N GLU A 56 -20.19 2.89 -5.70
CA GLU A 56 -19.73 3.51 -4.46
C GLU A 56 -19.39 2.48 -3.38
N ALA A 57 -20.03 1.31 -3.39
CA ALA A 57 -19.72 0.23 -2.45
C ALA A 57 -18.32 -0.37 -2.67
N LEU A 58 -17.71 -0.11 -3.83
CA LEU A 58 -16.37 -0.56 -4.23
C LEU A 58 -15.31 0.54 -4.08
N LEU A 59 -15.69 1.73 -3.62
CA LEU A 59 -14.83 2.90 -3.54
C LEU A 59 -14.51 3.25 -2.08
N SER A 60 -13.49 4.08 -1.87
CA SER A 60 -13.16 4.60 -0.54
C SER A 60 -13.84 5.95 -0.33
N GLY A 61 -14.43 6.17 0.86
CA GLY A 61 -15.14 7.41 1.21
C GLY A 61 -16.67 7.29 1.13
N THR A 62 -17.39 8.37 1.45
CA THR A 62 -18.85 8.31 1.69
C THR A 62 -19.65 9.33 0.86
N SER A 63 -19.01 10.13 0.01
CA SER A 63 -19.73 11.21 -0.67
C SER A 63 -19.15 11.56 -2.03
N LEU A 64 -19.78 10.99 -3.07
CA LEU A 64 -20.05 11.59 -4.38
C LEU A 64 -21.10 10.71 -5.07
N GLU A 65 -21.96 11.32 -5.89
CA GLU A 65 -22.86 10.60 -6.80
C GLU A 65 -22.05 10.23 -8.06
N ILE A 66 -21.55 9.00 -8.14
CA ILE A 66 -20.71 8.55 -9.26
C ILE A 66 -21.59 7.84 -10.28
N VAL A 67 -21.98 8.58 -11.32
CA VAL A 67 -22.92 8.08 -12.33
C VAL A 67 -22.27 7.86 -13.69
N TRP A 68 -22.85 6.95 -14.46
CA TRP A 68 -22.54 6.75 -15.86
C TRP A 68 -23.08 7.91 -16.70
N GLU A 69 -22.17 8.62 -17.38
CA GLU A 69 -22.49 9.71 -18.26
C GLU A 69 -22.70 9.23 -19.70
N LYS A 70 -23.62 9.88 -20.42
CA LYS A 70 -23.78 9.68 -21.86
C LYS A 70 -22.83 10.60 -22.60
N GLN A 71 -22.06 10.05 -23.53
CA GLN A 71 -21.20 10.83 -24.39
C GLN A 71 -21.44 10.44 -25.85
N LYS A 72 -21.59 11.44 -26.72
CA LYS A 72 -21.73 11.20 -28.16
C LYS A 72 -20.36 10.86 -28.73
N VAL A 73 -20.26 9.70 -29.39
CA VAL A 73 -19.07 9.26 -30.13
C VAL A 73 -19.54 8.89 -31.53
N ASP A 74 -19.20 9.75 -32.49
CA ASP A 74 -19.73 9.72 -33.86
C ASP A 74 -21.27 9.72 -33.90
N GLU A 75 -21.87 8.67 -34.47
CA GLU A 75 -23.33 8.47 -34.55
C GLU A 75 -23.88 7.65 -33.37
N ASN A 76 -23.03 7.18 -32.46
CA ASN A 76 -23.41 6.35 -31.32
C ASN A 76 -23.31 7.11 -30.00
N ILE A 77 -23.94 6.56 -28.95
CA ILE A 77 -23.89 7.09 -27.59
C ILE A 77 -23.12 6.10 -26.72
N SER A 78 -21.93 6.50 -26.25
CA SER A 78 -21.13 5.75 -25.28
C SER A 78 -21.59 6.01 -23.84
N ARG A 79 -21.17 5.12 -22.95
CA ARG A 79 -21.30 5.27 -21.49
C ARG A 79 -19.93 5.47 -20.88
N THR A 80 -19.76 6.59 -20.19
CA THR A 80 -18.48 6.98 -19.57
C THR A 80 -18.63 6.97 -18.06
N LEU A 81 -17.66 6.38 -17.38
CA LEU A 81 -17.54 6.37 -15.93
C LEU A 81 -16.24 7.05 -15.54
N THR A 82 -16.33 8.04 -14.66
CA THR A 82 -15.18 8.79 -14.14
C THR A 82 -15.13 8.66 -12.63
N ILE A 83 -14.01 8.15 -12.10
CA ILE A 83 -13.79 8.03 -10.66
C ILE A 83 -12.79 9.10 -10.22
N PRO A 84 -13.15 10.06 -9.37
CA PRO A 84 -12.18 11.04 -8.89
C PRO A 84 -11.08 10.36 -8.06
N GLN A 85 -9.85 10.88 -8.17
CA GLN A 85 -8.64 10.21 -7.71
C GLN A 85 -8.65 9.83 -6.22
N GLN A 86 -9.32 10.62 -5.39
CA GLN A 86 -9.41 10.41 -3.95
C GLN A 86 -10.33 9.26 -3.53
N PHE A 87 -11.24 8.82 -4.41
CA PHE A 87 -12.21 7.77 -4.11
C PHE A 87 -11.77 6.38 -4.57
N PHE A 88 -10.61 6.26 -5.21
CA PHE A 88 -10.05 4.94 -5.52
C PHE A 88 -9.88 4.10 -4.25
N PRO A 89 -10.17 2.79 -4.32
CA PRO A 89 -10.27 1.96 -3.14
C PRO A 89 -8.92 1.75 -2.45
N ASP A 90 -8.97 1.33 -1.19
CA ASP A 90 -7.78 0.92 -0.42
C ASP A 90 -7.32 -0.51 -0.77
N VAL A 91 -8.08 -1.27 -1.56
CA VAL A 91 -7.75 -2.62 -2.05
C VAL A 91 -8.20 -2.76 -3.50
N ASP A 92 -7.58 -3.65 -4.28
CA ASP A 92 -8.05 -3.87 -5.65
C ASP A 92 -9.45 -4.49 -5.64
N GLU A 93 -10.39 -3.78 -6.26
CA GLU A 93 -11.78 -4.18 -6.45
C GLU A 93 -12.05 -4.46 -7.93
N GLU A 94 -13.10 -5.20 -8.21
CA GLU A 94 -13.49 -5.57 -9.56
C GLU A 94 -15.00 -5.49 -9.72
N PHE A 95 -15.44 -5.18 -10.92
CA PHE A 95 -16.85 -5.26 -11.32
C PHE A 95 -16.97 -5.61 -12.79
N VAL A 96 -18.18 -5.97 -13.21
CA VAL A 96 -18.48 -6.37 -14.58
C VAL A 96 -19.50 -5.42 -15.17
N VAL A 97 -19.30 -5.05 -16.43
CA VAL A 97 -20.26 -4.35 -17.30
C VAL A 97 -20.18 -4.92 -18.70
N GLY A 98 -21.05 -4.46 -19.59
CA GLY A 98 -20.89 -4.78 -21.00
C GLY A 98 -22.12 -4.52 -21.82
N CYS A 99 -22.29 -5.34 -22.83
CA CYS A 99 -23.28 -5.17 -23.87
C CYS A 99 -24.09 -6.46 -24.04
N LEU A 100 -25.41 -6.34 -24.17
CA LEU A 100 -26.34 -7.43 -24.44
C LEU A 100 -26.91 -7.30 -25.84
N ASN A 101 -27.13 -8.43 -26.51
CA ASN A 101 -27.89 -8.44 -27.77
C ASN A 101 -29.30 -7.85 -27.57
N SER A 102 -29.97 -7.43 -28.66
CA SER A 102 -31.23 -6.67 -28.61
C SER A 102 -32.36 -7.33 -27.79
N GLY A 103 -32.30 -8.65 -27.58
CA GLY A 103 -33.23 -9.40 -26.73
C GLY A 103 -32.88 -9.44 -25.23
N ALA A 104 -31.79 -8.81 -24.80
CA ALA A 104 -31.28 -8.77 -23.42
C ALA A 104 -31.04 -10.15 -22.75
N ASN A 105 -30.88 -11.20 -23.56
CA ASN A 105 -30.80 -12.60 -23.11
C ASN A 105 -29.38 -13.19 -23.19
N THR A 106 -28.49 -12.59 -23.98
CA THR A 106 -27.12 -13.05 -24.16
C THR A 106 -26.16 -11.86 -24.23
N ALA A 107 -24.98 -12.03 -23.63
CA ALA A 107 -23.91 -11.05 -23.71
C ALA A 107 -23.35 -11.00 -25.14
N ALA A 108 -23.34 -9.81 -25.72
CA ALA A 108 -22.58 -9.50 -26.93
C ALA A 108 -21.12 -9.17 -26.58
N CYS A 109 -20.91 -8.56 -25.41
CA CYS A 109 -19.59 -8.25 -24.86
C CYS A 109 -19.70 -8.24 -23.33
N GLN A 110 -18.69 -8.79 -22.65
CA GLN A 110 -18.53 -8.70 -21.21
C GLN A 110 -17.14 -8.14 -20.91
N VAL A 111 -17.09 -7.13 -20.05
CA VAL A 111 -15.87 -6.44 -19.64
C VAL A 111 -15.77 -6.51 -18.13
N THR A 112 -14.74 -7.18 -17.64
CA THR A 112 -14.35 -7.10 -16.23
C THR A 112 -13.41 -5.91 -16.06
N LEU A 113 -13.77 -4.99 -15.18
CA LEU A 113 -13.00 -3.81 -14.84
C LEU A 113 -12.38 -3.97 -13.47
N THR A 114 -11.06 -3.90 -13.42
CA THR A 114 -10.31 -3.77 -12.16
C THR A 114 -10.19 -2.31 -11.77
N LEU A 115 -10.63 -1.97 -10.57
CA LEU A 115 -10.31 -0.74 -9.87
C LEU A 115 -9.05 -0.97 -9.06
N ALA A 116 -7.91 -0.52 -9.59
CA ALA A 116 -6.65 -0.61 -8.87
C ALA A 116 -6.73 0.24 -7.60
N ALA A 117 -6.30 -0.31 -6.48
CA ALA A 117 -6.20 0.44 -5.24
C ALA A 117 -5.30 1.67 -5.41
N LYS A 118 -5.55 2.69 -4.59
CA LYS A 118 -4.63 3.83 -4.51
C LYS A 118 -3.27 3.41 -3.97
N ALA A 119 -2.26 4.26 -4.20
CA ALA A 119 -0.97 4.10 -3.55
C ALA A 119 -1.09 4.40 -2.05
N THR A 120 -0.29 3.70 -1.24
CA THR A 120 -0.04 4.13 0.14
C THR A 120 0.58 5.52 0.12
N PHE A 121 0.11 6.39 1.01
CA PHE A 121 0.59 7.77 1.08
C PHE A 121 0.80 8.22 2.52
N VAL A 122 1.60 9.27 2.67
CA VAL A 122 1.91 9.89 3.95
C VAL A 122 1.29 11.29 3.97
N GLU A 123 0.58 11.62 5.03
CA GLU A 123 0.09 12.96 5.31
C GLU A 123 0.42 13.32 6.76
N GLY A 124 1.30 14.31 6.92
CA GLY A 124 1.85 14.67 8.23
C GLY A 124 2.60 13.50 8.88
N LYS A 125 2.16 13.11 10.09
CA LYS A 125 2.73 11.97 10.84
C LYS A 125 1.93 10.68 10.67
N LYS A 126 1.07 10.62 9.66
CA LYS A 126 0.19 9.47 9.41
C LYS A 126 0.56 8.79 8.09
N VAL A 127 0.68 7.47 8.13
CA VAL A 127 0.81 6.62 6.94
C VAL A 127 -0.53 5.97 6.68
N PHE A 128 -1.14 6.26 5.53
CA PHE A 128 -2.40 5.68 5.09
C PHE A 128 -2.12 4.51 4.14
N CYS A 129 -2.21 3.30 4.67
CA CYS A 129 -1.92 2.08 3.93
C CYS A 129 -3.06 1.66 3.00
N ALA A 130 -2.69 1.35 1.77
CA ALA A 130 -3.50 0.59 0.83
C ALA A 130 -2.86 -0.78 0.55
N HIS A 131 -3.65 -1.72 0.05
CA HIS A 131 -3.32 -3.14 -0.02
C HIS A 131 -3.67 -3.76 -1.38
N GLY A 132 -3.68 -2.95 -2.44
CA GLY A 132 -3.67 -3.45 -3.81
C GLY A 132 -2.29 -3.98 -4.21
N GLU A 133 -2.25 -4.71 -5.31
CA GLU A 133 -1.03 -5.34 -5.85
C GLU A 133 0.10 -4.32 -6.07
N SER A 134 -0.26 -3.11 -6.50
CA SER A 134 0.66 -2.01 -6.81
C SER A 134 0.68 -0.90 -5.76
N SER A 135 0.00 -1.05 -4.62
CA SER A 135 -0.15 0.02 -3.62
C SER A 135 1.14 0.36 -2.88
N ASN A 136 2.04 -0.61 -2.68
CA ASN A 136 3.28 -0.45 -1.89
C ASN A 136 4.51 -0.78 -2.75
N PRO A 137 4.85 0.08 -3.73
CA PRO A 137 6.06 -0.12 -4.53
C PRO A 137 7.32 0.03 -3.70
N THR A 138 7.29 0.87 -2.64
CA THR A 138 8.39 1.19 -1.73
C THR A 138 7.95 1.09 -0.27
N VAL A 139 8.90 0.81 0.61
CA VAL A 139 8.73 0.94 2.06
C VAL A 139 8.58 2.42 2.42
N GLN A 140 7.72 2.72 3.39
CA GLN A 140 7.57 4.08 3.94
C GLN A 140 8.52 4.29 5.10
N SER A 141 9.03 5.51 5.28
CA SER A 141 9.90 5.86 6.40
C SER A 141 9.27 6.96 7.24
N MET A 142 9.25 6.79 8.55
CA MET A 142 8.72 7.75 9.52
C MET A 142 9.77 8.07 10.57
N THR A 143 9.92 9.36 10.87
CA THR A 143 10.81 9.85 11.91
C THR A 143 10.01 10.46 13.07
N VAL A 144 10.29 9.97 14.27
CA VAL A 144 9.77 10.44 15.54
C VAL A 144 10.91 11.13 16.29
N SER A 145 10.66 12.33 16.80
CA SER A 145 11.63 13.16 17.53
C SER A 145 11.02 13.71 18.82
N GLU A 146 11.79 14.45 19.61
CA GLU A 146 11.26 15.10 20.82
C GLU A 146 10.15 16.12 20.53
N VAL A 147 10.23 16.80 19.38
CA VAL A 147 9.23 17.79 18.95
C VAL A 147 8.06 17.09 18.26
N ASP A 148 8.38 16.19 17.33
CA ASP A 148 7.42 15.40 16.56
C ASP A 148 7.35 13.98 17.12
N ASN A 149 6.77 13.86 18.30
CA ASN A 149 6.93 12.68 19.16
C ASN A 149 5.93 11.56 18.90
N ASN A 150 5.26 11.57 17.75
CA ASN A 150 4.30 10.53 17.39
C ASN A 150 4.35 10.16 15.90
N PHE A 151 3.84 8.98 15.61
CA PHE A 151 3.41 8.61 14.27
C PHE A 151 2.17 7.72 14.35
N THR A 152 1.35 7.74 13.30
CA THR A 152 0.17 6.88 13.16
C THR A 152 0.28 6.01 11.90
N LEU A 153 0.01 4.73 12.05
CA LEU A 153 -0.22 3.78 10.97
C LEU A 153 -1.74 3.59 10.80
N VAL A 154 -2.28 3.81 9.60
CA VAL A 154 -3.69 3.60 9.29
C VAL A 154 -3.81 2.43 8.31
N CYS A 155 -4.27 1.28 8.79
CA CYS A 155 -4.53 0.11 7.95
C CYS A 155 -5.88 0.19 7.22
N GLY A 156 -6.83 0.99 7.73
CA GLY A 156 -8.16 1.15 7.16
C GLY A 156 -9.08 -0.05 7.36
N ASP A 157 -10.32 0.03 6.86
CA ASP A 157 -11.36 -0.99 7.13
C ASP A 157 -11.05 -2.36 6.51
N LYS A 158 -10.40 -2.37 5.35
CA LYS A 158 -10.04 -3.58 4.60
C LYS A 158 -8.64 -4.09 4.93
N GLY A 159 -7.88 -3.36 5.74
CA GLY A 159 -6.55 -3.75 6.21
C GLY A 159 -6.56 -4.22 7.67
N GLN A 160 -5.51 -4.91 8.05
CA GLN A 160 -5.22 -5.33 9.42
C GLN A 160 -3.71 -5.18 9.68
N ILE A 161 -3.34 -4.95 10.94
CA ILE A 161 -1.94 -5.01 11.37
C ILE A 161 -1.39 -6.44 11.21
N VAL A 162 -0.13 -6.55 10.79
CA VAL A 162 0.57 -7.83 10.65
C VAL A 162 1.09 -8.31 12.00
N GLN A 163 1.71 -7.41 12.77
CA GLN A 163 2.26 -7.70 14.09
C GLN A 163 1.12 -7.63 15.13
N THR A 164 0.55 -8.77 15.52
CA THR A 164 -0.57 -8.80 16.49
C THR A 164 -0.14 -8.31 17.88
N ASP A 165 1.13 -8.52 18.23
CA ASP A 165 1.70 -8.15 19.54
C ASP A 165 2.57 -6.87 19.42
N TYR A 166 2.17 -5.94 18.54
CA TYR A 166 2.90 -4.70 18.22
C TYR A 166 3.12 -3.77 19.42
N GLU A 167 2.41 -3.98 20.54
CA GLU A 167 2.58 -3.23 21.79
C GLU A 167 3.65 -3.84 22.70
N GLU A 168 4.12 -5.05 22.42
CA GLU A 168 5.11 -5.73 23.26
C GLU A 168 6.45 -5.85 22.53
N SER A 169 6.37 -6.25 21.27
CA SER A 169 7.52 -6.60 20.44
C SER A 169 7.58 -5.77 19.17
N TYR A 170 8.80 -5.63 18.65
CA TYR A 170 9.05 -4.93 17.40
C TYR A 170 9.64 -5.88 16.36
N CYS A 171 9.50 -5.54 15.07
CA CYS A 171 10.21 -6.20 13.98
C CYS A 171 11.39 -5.35 13.55
N SER A 172 12.55 -5.97 13.28
CA SER A 172 13.67 -5.24 12.67
C SER A 172 13.31 -4.75 11.27
N PRO A 173 13.82 -3.59 10.82
CA PRO A 173 13.63 -3.11 9.47
C PRO A 173 14.01 -4.15 8.40
N SER A 174 13.16 -4.30 7.38
CA SER A 174 13.40 -5.15 6.23
C SER A 174 12.82 -4.52 4.95
N GLU A 175 13.43 -4.80 3.80
CA GLU A 175 13.00 -4.26 2.49
C GLU A 175 11.97 -5.15 1.78
N GLY A 176 11.55 -6.24 2.42
CA GLY A 176 10.58 -7.19 1.86
C GLY A 176 9.18 -6.61 1.73
N LYS A 177 8.45 -7.02 0.68
CA LYS A 177 7.02 -6.72 0.48
C LYS A 177 6.10 -7.71 1.18
N GLU A 178 6.67 -8.75 1.76
CA GLU A 178 5.96 -9.81 2.46
C GLU A 178 5.63 -9.41 3.89
N ALA A 179 4.57 -10.01 4.42
CA ALA A 179 4.20 -9.86 5.81
C ALA A 179 5.23 -10.56 6.72
N VAL A 180 5.84 -9.79 7.62
CA VAL A 180 6.82 -10.28 8.58
C VAL A 180 6.16 -10.43 9.94
N THR A 181 5.91 -11.68 10.33
CA THR A 181 5.34 -12.03 11.64
C THR A 181 6.40 -12.36 12.69
N LYS A 182 7.68 -12.40 12.29
CA LYS A 182 8.79 -12.67 13.21
C LYS A 182 9.25 -11.38 13.89
N PHE A 183 9.30 -11.41 15.21
CA PHE A 183 9.76 -10.29 16.02
C PHE A 183 11.30 -10.26 16.10
N GLY A 184 11.85 -9.05 16.05
CA GLY A 184 13.27 -8.76 16.26
C GLY A 184 13.64 -8.65 17.74
N GLY A 185 12.69 -8.35 18.62
CA GLY A 185 12.86 -8.33 20.08
C GLY A 185 11.80 -7.48 20.80
N ASP A 186 11.99 -7.29 22.10
CA ASP A 186 11.14 -6.42 22.94
C ASP A 186 11.51 -4.95 22.78
N TYR A 187 10.53 -4.03 22.80
CA TYR A 187 10.82 -2.59 22.69
C TYR A 187 11.79 -2.09 23.76
N LYS A 188 11.75 -2.65 24.98
CA LYS A 188 12.66 -2.26 26.07
C LYS A 188 14.15 -2.42 25.74
N THR A 189 14.49 -3.25 24.74
CA THR A 189 15.87 -3.43 24.28
C THR A 189 16.39 -2.24 23.47
N ILE A 190 15.51 -1.53 22.76
CA ILE A 190 15.85 -0.36 21.91
C ILE A 190 15.33 0.96 22.51
N LEU A 191 14.33 0.89 23.39
CA LEU A 191 13.67 1.99 24.09
C LEU A 191 13.56 1.63 25.59
N PRO A 192 14.59 1.87 26.41
CA PRO A 192 14.61 1.39 27.80
C PRO A 192 13.44 1.85 28.68
N SER A 193 12.88 3.03 28.38
CA SER A 193 11.73 3.63 29.09
C SER A 193 10.38 3.27 28.49
N TYR A 194 10.32 2.34 27.54
CA TYR A 194 9.11 1.95 26.84
C TYR A 194 8.02 1.42 27.78
N GLU A 195 6.79 1.85 27.51
CA GLU A 195 5.57 1.39 28.16
C GLU A 195 4.52 1.09 27.09
N GLN A 196 3.74 0.01 27.25
CA GLN A 196 2.68 -0.37 26.29
C GLN A 196 1.71 0.78 26.02
N ALA A 197 1.44 1.63 27.03
CA ALA A 197 0.59 2.81 26.93
C ALA A 197 1.07 3.88 25.94
N TRP A 198 2.25 3.74 25.34
CA TRP A 198 2.70 4.60 24.25
C TRP A 198 1.93 4.32 22.96
N TRP A 199 1.35 3.12 22.83
CA TRP A 199 0.44 2.80 21.74
C TRP A 199 -1.01 3.13 22.11
N SER A 200 -1.72 3.63 21.11
CA SER A 200 -3.17 3.82 21.14
C SER A 200 -3.72 3.51 19.74
N GLY A 201 -5.03 3.34 19.61
CA GLY A 201 -5.61 3.00 18.32
C GLY A 201 -7.13 3.10 18.28
N ASP A 202 -7.66 2.91 17.07
CA ASP A 202 -9.10 2.91 16.78
C ASP A 202 -9.50 1.55 16.20
N ASP A 203 -10.08 0.68 17.05
CA ASP A 203 -10.70 -0.60 16.69
C ASP A 203 -9.90 -1.49 15.70
N GLY A 204 -8.56 -1.49 15.83
CA GLY A 204 -7.67 -2.27 14.96
C GLY A 204 -7.52 -1.75 13.54
N LYS A 205 -7.94 -0.50 13.28
CA LYS A 205 -7.85 0.19 11.97
C LYS A 205 -6.73 1.21 11.92
N SER A 206 -6.41 1.83 13.06
CA SER A 206 -5.30 2.77 13.19
C SER A 206 -4.53 2.53 14.48
N PHE A 207 -3.22 2.78 14.43
CA PHE A 207 -2.26 2.49 15.50
C PHE A 207 -1.31 3.67 15.62
N THR A 208 -1.29 4.33 16.76
CA THR A 208 -0.47 5.53 17.01
C THR A 208 0.52 5.24 18.11
N LEU A 209 1.81 5.39 17.80
CA LEU A 209 2.86 5.43 18.81
C LEU A 209 3.10 6.89 19.20
N THR A 210 3.08 7.17 20.50
CA THR A 210 3.49 8.45 21.08
C THR A 210 4.59 8.23 22.10
N VAL A 211 5.76 8.79 21.85
CA VAL A 211 6.91 8.74 22.75
C VAL A 211 6.87 9.98 23.65
N PRO A 212 6.74 9.86 24.98
CA PRO A 212 6.83 11.01 25.87
C PRO A 212 8.19 11.72 25.70
N LYS A 213 8.19 13.06 25.70
CA LYS A 213 9.37 13.87 25.34
C LYS A 213 10.57 13.56 26.23
N GLU A 214 10.31 13.42 27.52
CA GLU A 214 11.28 13.09 28.56
C GLU A 214 11.76 11.63 28.53
N LYS A 215 11.14 10.78 27.70
CA LYS A 215 11.46 9.34 27.56
C LYS A 215 12.03 8.99 26.19
N VAL A 216 12.37 10.00 25.36
CA VAL A 216 13.11 9.79 24.11
C VAL A 216 14.49 9.17 24.43
N PRO A 217 14.91 8.11 23.74
CA PRO A 217 16.17 7.43 24.03
C PRO A 217 17.38 8.35 23.80
N ARG A 218 18.53 7.97 24.36
CA ARG A 218 19.80 8.67 24.09
C ARG A 218 20.34 8.32 22.70
N GLY A 219 20.26 7.05 22.31
CA GLY A 219 20.61 6.57 20.97
C GLY A 219 19.40 6.47 20.05
N GLU A 220 19.64 6.31 18.76
CA GLU A 220 18.59 6.04 17.78
C GLU A 220 17.97 4.64 18.00
N ALA A 221 16.66 4.54 17.81
CA ALA A 221 15.94 3.27 17.81
C ALA A 221 15.14 3.12 16.52
N THR A 222 15.29 1.98 15.84
CA THR A 222 14.59 1.70 14.58
C THR A 222 13.78 0.43 14.67
N PHE A 223 12.58 0.43 14.11
CA PHE A 223 11.76 -0.76 13.98
C PHE A 223 10.86 -0.68 12.74
N MET A 224 10.17 -1.77 12.44
CA MET A 224 9.22 -1.87 11.36
C MET A 224 7.87 -2.32 11.89
N ILE A 225 6.82 -1.79 11.26
CA ILE A 225 5.43 -2.19 11.47
C ILE A 225 4.75 -2.27 10.11
N GLN A 226 3.80 -3.20 9.95
CA GLN A 226 3.15 -3.44 8.67
C GLN A 226 1.63 -3.58 8.79
N CYS A 227 0.94 -3.14 7.74
CA CYS A 227 -0.44 -3.53 7.47
C CYS A 227 -0.50 -4.47 6.26
N GLN A 228 -1.51 -5.34 6.25
CA GLN A 228 -1.86 -6.17 5.10
C GLN A 228 -3.37 -6.20 4.88
N LYS A 229 -3.79 -6.63 3.69
CA LYS A 229 -5.21 -6.89 3.40
C LYS A 229 -5.78 -7.92 4.39
N LYS A 230 -6.98 -7.66 4.93
CA LYS A 230 -7.71 -8.64 5.74
C LYS A 230 -8.02 -9.89 4.91
N SER A 231 -7.69 -11.05 5.47
CA SER A 231 -8.16 -12.32 4.92
C SER A 231 -9.66 -12.45 5.17
N LYS A 232 -10.46 -12.71 4.13
CA LYS A 232 -11.87 -13.07 4.33
C LYS A 232 -11.91 -14.40 5.08
N LYS A 233 -12.27 -14.39 6.36
CA LYS A 233 -12.44 -15.62 7.15
C LYS A 233 -13.76 -16.29 6.72
N ALA A 234 -13.69 -17.13 5.70
CA ALA A 234 -14.73 -18.11 5.37
C ALA A 234 -14.03 -19.38 4.86
N GLU A 235 -14.10 -20.43 5.69
CA GLU A 235 -13.77 -21.83 5.44
C GLU A 235 -12.38 -22.17 4.86
N ALA A 236 -11.66 -22.97 5.65
CA ALA A 236 -10.49 -23.70 5.21
C ALA A 236 -10.83 -24.58 4.00
N LYS A 237 -10.58 -24.06 2.80
CA LYS A 237 -10.11 -24.83 1.67
C LYS A 237 -8.79 -24.23 1.25
N GLU A 238 -7.82 -25.11 1.09
CA GLU A 238 -6.43 -24.84 0.74
C GLU A 238 -6.29 -23.61 -0.14
N ILE A 239 -5.65 -22.59 0.43
CA ILE A 239 -5.11 -21.47 -0.33
C ILE A 239 -3.99 -22.07 -1.16
N THR A 240 -4.30 -22.45 -2.40
CA THR A 240 -3.26 -22.62 -3.40
C THR A 240 -2.55 -21.27 -3.50
N SER A 241 -1.26 -21.33 -3.20
CA SER A 241 -0.31 -20.24 -3.16
C SER A 241 -0.11 -19.64 -4.56
N GLU A 242 -1.11 -18.97 -5.13
CA GLU A 242 -0.93 -18.30 -6.43
C GLU A 242 -1.90 -17.18 -6.83
N ASN A 243 -2.83 -16.69 -6.00
CA ASN A 243 -3.71 -15.60 -6.47
C ASN A 243 -3.99 -14.48 -5.48
N ARG A 244 -2.94 -13.69 -5.25
CA ARG A 244 -2.83 -12.22 -5.13
C ARG A 244 -1.54 -12.01 -4.34
N LYS A 245 -0.48 -11.51 -4.98
CA LYS A 245 0.74 -11.08 -4.29
C LYS A 245 0.33 -9.99 -3.29
N LEU A 246 0.07 -10.37 -2.05
CA LEU A 246 -0.33 -9.43 -1.00
C LEU A 246 0.88 -8.53 -0.74
N SER A 247 0.80 -7.30 -1.23
CA SER A 247 1.81 -6.28 -0.96
C SER A 247 1.53 -5.70 0.41
N ALA A 248 2.31 -6.08 1.42
CA ALA A 248 2.22 -5.48 2.74
C ALA A 248 2.67 -4.02 2.68
N CYS A 249 1.90 -3.14 3.32
CA CYS A 249 2.30 -1.76 3.57
C CYS A 249 3.30 -1.77 4.72
N SER A 250 4.58 -1.54 4.43
CA SER A 250 5.66 -1.55 5.42
C SER A 250 6.11 -0.15 5.78
N VAL A 251 6.22 0.13 7.08
CA VAL A 251 6.68 1.40 7.62
C VAL A 251 7.89 1.15 8.50
N HIS A 252 9.02 1.73 8.13
CA HIS A 252 10.21 1.83 8.97
C HIS A 252 10.11 3.08 9.83
N VAL A 253 10.12 2.89 11.14
CA VAL A 253 10.01 3.96 12.12
C VAL A 253 11.38 4.15 12.76
N THR A 254 11.84 5.40 12.78
CA THR A 254 13.07 5.82 13.44
C THR A 254 12.74 6.80 14.54
N ILE A 255 13.06 6.46 15.77
CA ILE A 255 13.00 7.36 16.93
C ILE A 255 14.40 7.95 17.10
N GLN A 256 14.49 9.26 16.90
CA GLN A 256 15.75 9.99 17.03
C GLN A 256 16.21 10.02 18.49
N GLY A 257 17.50 9.78 18.71
CA GLY A 257 18.10 9.93 20.03
C GLY A 257 18.38 11.39 20.39
N THR A 258 18.43 11.70 21.68
CA THR A 258 18.83 13.02 22.20
C THR A 258 20.35 13.19 22.36
N GLY A 259 21.11 12.09 22.26
CA GLY A 259 22.57 12.09 22.34
C GLY A 259 23.26 12.21 20.98
N PRO A 260 24.58 12.50 20.95
CA PRO A 260 25.34 12.44 19.71
C PRO A 260 25.23 11.03 19.10
N PRO A 261 25.20 10.90 17.76
CA PRO A 261 25.11 9.60 17.10
C PRO A 261 26.26 8.71 17.60
N SER A 262 25.92 7.52 18.09
CA SER A 262 26.91 6.57 18.61
C SER A 262 27.86 6.18 17.47
N SER A 263 29.04 6.78 17.43
CA SER A 263 30.15 6.31 16.62
C SER A 263 30.64 5.00 17.23
N SER A 264 30.26 3.87 16.64
CA SER A 264 30.90 2.59 16.95
C SER A 264 32.39 2.74 16.69
N PHE A 265 33.19 2.76 17.75
CA PHE A 265 34.64 2.83 17.65
C PHE A 265 35.13 1.59 16.89
N ALA A 266 35.66 1.80 15.69
CA ALA A 266 36.51 0.81 15.07
C ALA A 266 37.75 0.67 15.97
N SER A 267 37.81 -0.44 16.72
CA SER A 267 38.96 -0.81 17.52
C SER A 267 40.18 -0.96 16.61
N LEU A 268 41.02 0.07 16.52
CA LEU A 268 42.36 -0.07 15.96
C LEU A 268 43.19 -0.85 16.98
N SER A 269 43.38 -2.14 16.74
CA SER A 269 44.36 -2.95 17.46
C SER A 269 45.76 -2.38 17.21
N VAL A 270 46.31 -1.71 18.22
CA VAL A 270 47.71 -1.32 18.29
C VAL A 270 48.53 -2.60 18.42
N TYR A 271 49.14 -3.07 17.33
CA TYR A 271 50.24 -4.02 17.40
C TYR A 271 51.51 -3.25 17.76
N SER A 272 51.96 -3.37 19.01
CA SER A 272 53.31 -3.02 19.42
C SER A 272 54.27 -4.11 18.94
N ALA A 273 55.06 -3.80 17.92
CA ALA A 273 56.26 -4.57 17.58
C ALA A 273 57.45 -3.61 17.61
N GLY A 274 58.44 -3.99 18.42
CA GLY A 274 59.52 -3.12 18.86
C GLY A 274 60.54 -2.77 17.78
N HIS A 275 61.20 -1.65 18.06
CA HIS A 275 62.50 -1.20 17.57
C HIS A 275 63.30 -2.15 16.68
N ARG A 276 63.55 -1.72 15.43
CA ARG A 276 64.91 -1.69 14.87
C ARG A 276 65.14 -0.42 14.04
N LEU A 277 66.07 0.37 14.54
CA LEU A 277 66.69 1.53 13.90
C LEU A 277 67.49 1.06 12.68
N VAL A 278 67.21 1.59 11.49
CA VAL A 278 68.18 1.63 10.38
C VAL A 278 68.11 3.02 9.74
N LEU A 279 69.18 3.77 9.93
CA LEU A 279 69.49 5.04 9.28
C LEU A 279 69.83 4.80 7.81
N TRP A 280 69.28 5.57 6.88
CA TRP A 280 69.99 5.97 5.65
C TRP A 280 69.69 7.44 5.32
N VAL A 281 70.73 8.08 4.81
CA VAL A 281 71.00 9.52 4.75
C VAL A 281 70.94 9.97 3.28
N ASN A 282 70.39 11.18 3.08
CA ASN A 282 70.56 12.13 1.96
C ASN A 282 70.32 11.70 0.51
N GLY A 283 69.64 12.58 -0.23
CA GLY A 283 69.95 12.79 -1.66
C GLY A 283 68.80 13.36 -2.49
N LEU A 284 68.86 14.67 -2.76
CA LEU A 284 68.16 15.38 -3.82
C LEU A 284 68.18 14.62 -5.16
N LEU A 285 67.08 14.64 -5.92
CA LEU A 285 66.99 15.42 -7.17
C LEU A 285 65.56 15.39 -7.74
N ALA A 286 65.18 16.54 -8.31
CA ALA A 286 63.91 16.84 -8.96
C ALA A 286 63.69 16.03 -10.25
N THR A 287 62.43 15.94 -10.70
CA THR A 287 61.97 16.56 -11.97
C THR A 287 60.44 16.55 -12.05
N VAL A 288 59.89 17.70 -12.42
CA VAL A 288 58.52 17.90 -12.93
C VAL A 288 58.54 17.68 -14.45
N GLN A 289 57.35 17.53 -15.07
CA GLN A 289 57.03 17.50 -16.51
C GLN A 289 57.11 16.13 -17.19
N ASP A 290 56.21 15.73 -18.10
CA ASP A 290 54.88 16.18 -18.55
C ASP A 290 54.41 15.12 -19.57
N LEU A 291 53.13 15.20 -19.97
CA LEU A 291 52.57 14.80 -21.26
C LEU A 291 52.46 13.31 -21.70
N SER A 292 51.17 12.96 -21.89
CA SER A 292 50.56 12.50 -23.16
C SER A 292 50.20 11.02 -23.34
N SER A 293 48.87 10.81 -23.43
CA SER A 293 48.11 10.23 -24.56
C SER A 293 48.53 8.90 -25.18
N LEU A 294 47.55 7.98 -25.25
CA LEU A 294 47.20 6.98 -26.29
C LEU A 294 46.50 5.82 -25.55
N ALA A 295 45.30 5.33 -25.89
CA ALA A 295 44.39 5.51 -27.02
C ALA A 295 42.96 5.15 -26.56
#